data_AF-A0A257AF93-F1
#
_entry.id   AF-A0A257AF93-F1
#
_cell.length_a   1.000
_cell.length_b   1.000
_cell.length_c   1.000
_cell.angle_alpha   90.00
_cell.angle_beta   90.00
_cell.angle_gamma   90.00
#
_symmetry.space_group_name_H-M   'P 1'
#
loop_
_entity.id
_entity.type
_entity.pdbx_description
1 polymer ?
#
loop_
_entity_poly.entity_id
_entity_poly.type
_entity_poly.pdbx_seq_one_letter_code
_entity_poly.pdbx_strand_id
1 'polypeptide(L)'
;GNDQVRFEIAFRSYAPHLKILAPVRDWNMSREEEERYAKERNIPIPSKSKYSIDQNMWGRSIECGEMEDPWYEPPEEAFEWTVDPRHAPDTPKLLEIEFLKGLPSSIDGEELPLPLLIEKLEKLVLTKRELEIKQYLEKIWSNLVYSGLWTDPCREDIEAFIERTQERVTGTVRVKLFKGNMRVVGRRSPFALYERELITYRSESTFDQKAAEGFIKLWGLPTTTAARRLRRKV
;
A
#
# COMPACT_ATOMS: atom_id res chain seq x y z
N GLY A 1 11.42 -18.98 5.03
CA GLY A 1 10.83 -17.62 5.07
C GLY A 1 9.32 -17.69 5.15
N ASN A 2 8.63 -16.59 4.87
CA ASN A 2 7.16 -16.51 4.93
C ASN A 2 6.46 -17.31 3.81
N ASP A 3 7.11 -17.52 2.66
CA ASP A 3 6.47 -18.19 1.52
C ASP A 3 6.04 -19.62 1.81
N GLN A 4 6.80 -20.37 2.62
CA GLN A 4 6.38 -21.71 3.03
C GLN A 4 5.03 -21.69 3.77
N VAL A 5 4.77 -20.64 4.57
CA VAL A 5 3.52 -20.46 5.31
C VAL A 5 2.40 -20.18 4.32
N ARG A 6 2.64 -19.26 3.36
CA ARG A 6 1.68 -18.88 2.31
C ARG A 6 1.28 -20.09 1.45
N PHE A 7 2.25 -20.84 0.95
CA PHE A 7 2.00 -22.02 0.12
C PHE A 7 1.28 -23.13 0.88
N GLU A 8 1.76 -23.51 2.06
CA GLU A 8 1.17 -24.63 2.79
C GLU A 8 -0.23 -24.36 3.31
N ILE A 9 -0.51 -23.14 3.80
CA ILE A 9 -1.86 -22.77 4.23
C ILE A 9 -2.79 -22.85 3.01
N ALA A 10 -2.41 -22.29 1.86
CA ALA A 10 -3.22 -22.35 0.65
C ALA A 10 -3.49 -23.79 0.19
N PHE A 11 -2.48 -24.65 0.13
CA PHE A 11 -2.66 -26.05 -0.26
C PHE A 11 -3.53 -26.82 0.73
N ARG A 12 -3.35 -26.61 2.04
CA ARG A 12 -4.17 -27.26 3.07
C ARG A 12 -5.62 -26.79 3.03
N SER A 13 -5.86 -25.53 2.68
CA SER A 13 -7.21 -24.98 2.55
C SER A 13 -7.93 -25.48 1.29
N TYR A 14 -7.27 -25.44 0.12
CA TYR A 14 -7.93 -25.76 -1.15
C TYR A 14 -7.81 -27.23 -1.58
N ALA A 15 -6.77 -27.93 -1.15
CA ALA A 15 -6.48 -29.31 -1.55
C ALA A 15 -5.92 -30.13 -0.37
N PRO A 16 -6.67 -30.27 0.75
CA PRO A 16 -6.19 -30.91 1.98
C PRO A 16 -5.77 -32.38 1.82
N HIS A 17 -6.22 -33.04 0.76
CA HIS A 17 -5.92 -34.43 0.44
C HIS A 17 -4.54 -34.61 -0.22
N LEU A 18 -3.92 -33.53 -0.72
CA LEU A 18 -2.61 -33.61 -1.34
C LEU A 18 -1.51 -33.70 -0.28
N LYS A 19 -0.54 -34.58 -0.52
CA LYS A 19 0.68 -34.63 0.28
C LYS A 19 1.60 -33.48 -0.11
N ILE A 20 1.95 -32.65 0.86
CA ILE A 20 2.92 -31.57 0.68
C ILE A 20 4.33 -32.13 0.90
N LEU A 21 5.23 -31.88 -0.05
CA LEU A 21 6.66 -32.16 0.05
C LEU A 21 7.41 -30.83 -0.01
N ALA A 22 8.31 -30.57 0.95
CA ALA A 22 9.08 -29.33 1.02
C ALA A 22 10.59 -29.62 1.09
N PRO A 23 11.22 -30.08 -0.02
CA PRO A 23 12.57 -30.66 0.00
C PRO A 23 13.65 -29.78 0.64
N VAL A 24 13.62 -28.46 0.41
CA VAL A 24 14.60 -27.52 1.02
C VAL A 24 14.56 -27.58 2.54
N ARG A 25 13.35 -27.67 3.13
CA ARG A 25 13.17 -27.77 4.58
C ARG A 25 13.37 -29.20 5.07
N ASP A 26 12.84 -30.18 4.34
CA ASP A 26 12.80 -31.57 4.77
C ASP A 26 14.19 -32.23 4.68
N TRP A 27 15.00 -31.85 3.69
CA TRP A 27 16.37 -32.35 3.52
C TRP A 27 17.39 -31.48 4.26
N ASN A 28 17.05 -30.20 4.50
CA ASN A 28 17.86 -29.26 5.28
C ASN A 28 19.32 -29.21 4.83
N MET A 29 19.54 -29.23 3.51
CA MET A 29 20.87 -29.17 2.91
C MET A 29 21.33 -27.71 2.85
N SER A 30 22.61 -27.49 3.15
CA SER A 30 23.30 -26.26 2.80
C SER A 30 23.48 -26.14 1.29
N ARG A 31 23.71 -24.93 0.81
CA ARG A 31 23.95 -24.69 -0.63
C ARG A 31 25.18 -25.44 -1.15
N GLU A 32 26.22 -25.59 -0.32
CA GLU A 32 27.40 -26.39 -0.67
C GLU A 32 27.08 -27.88 -0.80
N GLU A 33 26.18 -28.39 0.06
CA GLU A 33 25.68 -29.77 -0.03
C GLU A 33 24.83 -29.98 -1.28
N GLU A 34 23.98 -29.03 -1.64
CA GLU A 34 23.17 -29.05 -2.86
C GLU A 34 24.07 -29.05 -4.12
N GLU A 35 25.10 -28.21 -4.13
CA GLU A 35 26.08 -28.13 -5.22
C GLU A 35 26.87 -29.43 -5.37
N ARG A 36 27.34 -30.02 -4.26
CA ARG A 36 27.99 -31.32 -4.26
C ARG A 36 27.07 -32.42 -4.78
N TYR A 37 25.83 -32.47 -4.28
CA TYR A 37 24.83 -33.45 -4.69
C TYR A 37 24.55 -33.38 -6.19
N ALA A 38 24.40 -32.16 -6.72
CA ALA A 38 24.19 -31.90 -8.14
C ALA A 38 25.41 -32.31 -8.98
N LYS A 39 26.63 -31.98 -8.53
CA LYS A 39 27.89 -32.36 -9.21
C LYS A 39 28.07 -33.88 -9.29
N GLU A 40 27.84 -34.60 -8.19
CA GLU A 40 27.90 -36.08 -8.16
C GLU A 40 26.92 -36.73 -9.14
N ARG A 41 25.83 -36.04 -9.48
CA ARG A 41 24.78 -36.52 -10.38
C ARG A 41 24.81 -35.90 -11.77
N ASN A 42 25.86 -35.13 -12.09
CA ASN A 42 25.98 -34.40 -13.36
C ASN A 42 24.78 -33.48 -13.66
N ILE A 43 24.17 -32.87 -12.64
CA ILE A 43 23.11 -31.88 -12.79
C ILE A 43 23.77 -30.50 -13.03
N PRO A 44 23.51 -29.84 -14.17
CA PRO A 44 24.09 -28.53 -14.44
C PRO A 44 23.51 -27.46 -13.51
N ILE A 45 24.38 -26.66 -12.88
CA ILE A 45 23.99 -25.54 -12.01
C ILE A 45 24.35 -24.23 -12.72
N PRO A 46 23.42 -23.27 -12.86
CA PRO A 46 23.72 -21.97 -13.43
C PRO A 46 24.70 -21.17 -12.55
N SER A 47 25.36 -20.18 -13.14
CA SER A 47 26.30 -19.31 -12.45
C SER A 47 25.65 -18.58 -11.26
N LYS A 48 26.42 -18.45 -10.18
CA LYS A 48 25.98 -17.83 -8.92
C LYS A 48 25.56 -16.38 -9.14
N SER A 49 24.32 -16.05 -8.80
CA SER A 49 23.88 -14.65 -8.64
C SER A 49 24.43 -14.07 -7.33
N LYS A 50 24.84 -12.79 -7.35
CA LYS A 50 25.27 -12.04 -6.15
C LYS A 50 24.11 -11.81 -5.18
N TYR A 51 22.88 -11.72 -5.69
CA TYR A 51 21.67 -11.42 -4.91
C TYR A 51 20.60 -12.49 -5.09
N SER A 52 19.76 -12.64 -4.06
CA SER A 52 18.48 -13.32 -4.16
C SER A 52 17.43 -12.31 -4.62
N ILE A 53 16.77 -12.58 -5.74
CA ILE A 53 15.82 -11.65 -6.36
C ILE A 53 14.51 -12.38 -6.55
N ASP A 54 13.44 -11.81 -6.00
CA ASP A 54 12.07 -12.18 -6.34
C ASP A 54 11.41 -10.97 -7.03
N GLN A 55 10.87 -11.19 -8.23
CA GLN A 55 10.25 -10.11 -9.00
C GLN A 55 9.03 -10.61 -9.75
N ASN A 56 8.00 -9.78 -9.75
CA ASN A 56 6.78 -9.95 -10.52
C ASN A 56 6.30 -8.56 -10.94
N MET A 57 5.23 -8.46 -11.74
CA MET A 57 4.75 -7.15 -12.25
C MET A 57 4.50 -6.09 -11.16
N TRP A 58 4.30 -6.49 -9.90
CA TRP A 58 4.00 -5.59 -8.79
C TRP A 58 5.24 -4.98 -8.13
N GLY A 59 6.39 -5.62 -8.23
CA GLY A 59 7.59 -5.16 -7.57
C GLY A 59 8.73 -6.15 -7.62
N ARG A 60 9.84 -5.73 -7.02
CA ARG A 60 11.10 -6.45 -7.00
C ARG A 60 11.67 -6.40 -5.58
N SER A 61 11.84 -7.56 -4.97
CA SER A 61 12.53 -7.75 -3.70
C SER A 61 13.99 -8.14 -3.97
N ILE A 62 14.92 -7.57 -3.19
CA ILE A 62 16.34 -7.90 -3.25
C ILE A 62 16.82 -8.26 -1.86
N GLU A 63 17.48 -9.41 -1.73
CA GLU A 63 18.05 -9.90 -0.48
C GLU A 63 19.46 -10.47 -0.71
N CYS A 64 20.16 -10.74 0.40
CA CYS A 64 21.52 -11.31 0.47
C CYS A 64 22.65 -10.38 0.02
N GLY A 65 23.88 -10.89 0.19
CA GLY A 65 25.11 -10.17 -0.14
C GLY A 65 25.45 -9.14 0.94
N GLU A 66 25.95 -7.98 0.53
CA GLU A 66 26.35 -6.90 1.44
C GLU A 66 25.18 -6.36 2.29
N MET A 67 23.94 -6.53 1.83
CA MET A 67 22.71 -6.09 2.53
C MET A 67 22.34 -6.95 3.75
N GLU A 68 23.06 -8.04 4.02
CA GLU A 68 22.86 -8.82 5.26
C GLU A 68 23.35 -8.06 6.51
N ASP A 69 24.29 -7.13 6.33
CA ASP A 69 24.72 -6.22 7.39
C ASP A 69 23.98 -4.88 7.26
N PRO A 70 23.15 -4.51 8.24
CA PRO A 70 22.34 -3.28 8.18
C PRO A 70 23.17 -1.98 8.22
N TRP A 71 24.48 -2.05 8.45
CA TRP A 71 25.38 -0.90 8.37
C TRP A 71 25.83 -0.57 6.94
N TYR A 72 25.72 -1.53 6.01
CA TYR A 72 26.08 -1.31 4.61
C TYR A 72 24.92 -0.72 3.82
N GLU A 73 25.22 0.32 3.05
CA GLU A 73 24.27 0.89 2.09
C GLU A 73 24.06 -0.10 0.94
N PRO A 74 22.81 -0.32 0.48
CA PRO A 74 22.55 -1.15 -0.68
C PRO A 74 23.30 -0.64 -1.92
N PRO A 75 24.04 -1.50 -2.64
CA PRO A 75 24.84 -1.08 -3.78
C PRO A 75 23.96 -0.73 -4.99
N GLU A 76 24.42 0.20 -5.84
CA GLU A 76 23.63 0.74 -6.96
C GLU A 76 23.21 -0.36 -7.95
N GLU A 77 24.05 -1.38 -8.18
CA GLU A 77 23.73 -2.51 -9.08
C GLU A 77 22.57 -3.39 -8.59
N ALA A 78 22.15 -3.26 -7.32
CA ALA A 78 20.97 -3.95 -6.82
C ALA A 78 19.66 -3.38 -7.38
N PHE A 79 19.65 -2.11 -7.80
CA PHE A 79 18.47 -1.39 -8.26
C PHE A 79 18.32 -1.45 -9.79
N GLU A 80 17.67 -2.50 -10.29
CA GLU A 80 17.50 -2.70 -11.74
C GLU A 80 16.36 -1.88 -12.35
N TRP A 81 15.26 -1.70 -11.61
CA TRP A 81 14.02 -1.09 -12.15
C TRP A 81 13.96 0.42 -12.01
N THR A 82 14.74 0.98 -11.09
CA THR A 82 14.70 2.39 -10.73
C THR A 82 16.07 3.00 -10.87
N VAL A 83 16.16 4.12 -11.57
CA VAL A 83 17.36 4.93 -11.60
C VAL A 83 17.59 5.60 -10.24
N ASP A 84 18.87 5.76 -9.86
CA ASP A 84 19.23 6.56 -8.70
C ASP A 84 18.62 7.99 -8.81
N PRO A 85 17.99 8.52 -7.74
CA PRO A 85 17.42 9.87 -7.74
C PRO A 85 18.38 11.00 -8.17
N ARG A 86 19.69 10.83 -7.99
CA ARG A 86 20.75 11.75 -8.42
C ARG A 86 20.87 11.80 -9.95
N HIS A 87 20.63 10.67 -10.61
CA HIS A 87 20.68 10.52 -12.07
C HIS A 87 19.31 10.70 -12.75
N ALA A 88 18.23 10.85 -11.99
CA ALA A 88 16.90 11.11 -12.52
C ALA A 88 16.79 12.50 -13.19
N PRO A 89 15.95 12.67 -14.24
CA PRO A 89 15.81 13.93 -14.98
C PRO A 89 15.56 15.16 -14.11
N ASP A 90 16.14 16.30 -14.50
CA ASP A 90 15.97 17.59 -13.80
C ASP A 90 14.64 18.30 -14.09
N THR A 91 13.86 17.76 -15.02
CA THR A 91 12.49 18.21 -15.30
C THR A 91 11.48 17.26 -14.65
N PRO A 92 10.60 17.75 -13.76
CA PRO A 92 9.55 16.93 -13.19
C PRO A 92 8.59 16.40 -14.26
N LYS A 93 8.15 15.14 -14.11
CA LYS A 93 7.09 14.56 -14.93
C LYS A 93 5.75 14.71 -14.23
N LEU A 94 4.75 15.25 -14.93
CA LEU A 94 3.36 15.21 -14.48
C LEU A 94 2.69 13.98 -15.09
N LEU A 95 1.88 13.30 -14.30
CA LEU A 95 1.04 12.19 -14.72
C LEU A 95 -0.38 12.45 -14.22
N GLU A 96 -1.38 12.24 -15.07
CA GLU A 96 -2.78 12.17 -14.69
C GLU A 96 -3.24 10.73 -14.65
N ILE A 97 -3.80 10.29 -13.54
CA ILE A 97 -4.24 8.91 -13.35
C ILE A 97 -5.73 8.94 -13.13
N GLU A 98 -6.47 8.20 -13.95
CA GLU A 98 -7.90 8.05 -13.83
C GLU A 98 -8.27 6.78 -13.09
N PHE A 99 -9.39 6.84 -12.39
CA PHE A 99 -9.96 5.75 -11.65
C PHE A 99 -11.42 5.58 -12.00
N LEU A 100 -11.83 4.31 -12.04
CA LEU A 100 -13.19 3.87 -12.14
C LEU A 100 -13.48 2.87 -11.02
N LYS A 101 -14.34 3.26 -10.09
CA LYS A 101 -14.75 2.44 -8.94
C LYS A 101 -13.57 1.83 -8.17
N GLY A 102 -12.59 2.66 -7.85
CA GLY A 102 -11.38 2.25 -7.13
C GLY A 102 -10.30 1.65 -8.01
N LEU A 103 -10.62 1.24 -9.24
CA LEU A 103 -9.62 0.67 -10.13
C LEU A 103 -8.98 1.77 -10.98
N PRO A 104 -7.65 1.86 -11.04
CA PRO A 104 -6.96 2.70 -12.01
C PRO A 104 -7.36 2.24 -13.42
N SER A 105 -7.87 3.17 -14.22
CA SER A 105 -8.35 2.90 -15.56
C SER A 105 -7.41 3.42 -16.62
N SER A 106 -6.72 4.55 -16.40
CA SER A 106 -5.81 5.15 -17.38
C SER A 106 -4.69 6.00 -16.75
N ILE A 107 -3.61 6.21 -17.50
CA ILE A 107 -2.53 7.17 -17.24
C ILE A 107 -2.38 8.08 -18.46
N ASP A 108 -2.42 9.40 -18.25
CA ASP A 108 -2.34 10.43 -19.29
C ASP A 108 -3.34 10.19 -20.45
N GLY A 109 -4.48 9.54 -20.15
CA GLY A 109 -5.51 9.17 -21.12
C GLY A 109 -5.35 7.79 -21.77
N GLU A 110 -4.28 7.04 -21.48
CA GLU A 110 -4.04 5.68 -21.98
C GLU A 110 -4.42 4.61 -20.94
N GLU A 111 -5.21 3.59 -21.33
CA GLU A 111 -5.73 2.60 -20.38
C GLU A 111 -4.65 1.67 -19.79
N LEU A 112 -4.49 1.67 -18.45
CA LEU A 112 -3.48 0.86 -17.73
C LEU A 112 -3.91 0.53 -16.27
N PRO A 113 -3.74 -0.72 -15.78
CA PRO A 113 -4.06 -1.10 -14.40
C PRO A 113 -2.87 -0.93 -13.42
N LEU A 114 -3.01 -0.10 -12.37
CA LEU A 114 -1.97 0.19 -11.35
C LEU A 114 -2.48 0.50 -9.91
N PRO A 115 -2.76 -0.49 -9.05
CA PRO A 115 -3.36 -0.34 -7.70
C PRO A 115 -2.76 0.66 -6.67
N LEU A 116 -1.59 1.28 -6.88
CA LEU A 116 -0.96 2.19 -5.89
C LEU A 116 -1.60 3.60 -5.77
N LEU A 117 -2.55 3.90 -6.63
CA LEU A 117 -3.03 5.27 -6.84
C LEU A 117 -4.33 5.54 -6.06
N ILE A 118 -4.98 4.47 -5.60
CA ILE A 118 -6.33 4.41 -5.01
C ILE A 118 -6.40 5.24 -3.71
N GLU A 119 -5.40 5.09 -2.82
CA GLU A 119 -5.32 5.78 -1.52
C GLU A 119 -5.35 7.32 -1.65
N LYS A 120 -4.89 7.88 -2.79
CA LYS A 120 -4.84 9.33 -2.99
C LYS A 120 -6.18 9.92 -3.45
N LEU A 121 -6.98 9.15 -4.19
CA LEU A 121 -8.32 9.57 -4.61
C LEU A 121 -9.32 9.42 -3.47
N GLU A 122 -9.18 8.40 -2.64
CA GLU A 122 -10.04 8.15 -1.47
C GLU A 122 -10.18 9.35 -0.55
N LYS A 123 -9.11 10.12 -0.35
CA LYS A 123 -9.12 11.34 0.48
C LYS A 123 -10.01 12.46 -0.06
N LEU A 124 -10.47 12.37 -1.31
CA LEU A 124 -11.39 13.33 -1.93
C LEU A 124 -12.86 12.86 -1.92
N VAL A 125 -13.10 11.54 -1.93
CA VAL A 125 -14.44 10.96 -2.18
C VAL A 125 -15.01 10.23 -0.96
N LEU A 126 -14.16 9.83 0.00
CA LEU A 126 -14.58 9.20 1.25
C LEU A 126 -14.69 10.23 2.37
N THR A 127 -15.65 10.00 3.27
CA THR A 127 -15.77 10.78 4.50
C THR A 127 -14.61 10.47 5.46
N LYS A 128 -14.36 11.37 6.42
CA LYS A 128 -13.34 11.16 7.46
C LYS A 128 -13.51 9.83 8.21
N ARG A 129 -14.75 9.46 8.54
CA ARG A 129 -15.06 8.23 9.27
C ARG A 129 -14.78 6.99 8.43
N GLU A 130 -15.13 7.02 7.14
CA GLU A 130 -14.82 5.95 6.19
C GLU A 130 -13.30 5.76 6.07
N LEU A 131 -12.54 6.86 5.94
CA LEU A 131 -11.07 6.80 5.88
C LEU A 131 -10.44 6.18 7.14
N GLU A 132 -10.88 6.61 8.33
CA GLU A 132 -10.37 6.07 9.60
C GLU A 132 -10.62 4.56 9.73
N ILE A 133 -11.84 4.11 9.42
CA ILE A 133 -12.21 2.69 9.49
C ILE A 133 -11.47 1.89 8.41
N LYS A 134 -11.42 2.40 7.18
CA LYS A 134 -10.75 1.75 6.06
C LYS A 134 -9.27 1.55 6.34
N GLN A 135 -8.56 2.58 6.81
CA GLN A 135 -7.14 2.46 7.17
C GLN A 135 -6.87 1.39 8.23
N TYR A 136 -7.77 1.25 9.21
CA TYR A 136 -7.67 0.20 10.22
C TYR A 136 -7.88 -1.19 9.60
N LEU A 137 -8.92 -1.36 8.78
CA LEU A 137 -9.23 -2.63 8.13
C LEU A 137 -8.18 -3.03 7.09
N GLU A 138 -7.64 -2.09 6.31
CA GLU A 138 -6.55 -2.33 5.35
C GLU A 138 -5.29 -2.84 6.04
N LYS A 139 -4.98 -2.33 7.23
CA LYS A 139 -3.86 -2.84 8.02
C LYS A 139 -4.09 -4.30 8.41
N ILE A 140 -5.31 -4.65 8.81
CA ILE A 140 -5.66 -6.04 9.14
C ILE A 140 -5.59 -6.92 7.89
N TRP A 141 -6.19 -6.47 6.79
CA TRP A 141 -6.15 -7.16 5.50
C TRP A 141 -4.71 -7.41 5.04
N SER A 142 -3.85 -6.39 5.11
CA SER A 142 -2.42 -6.49 4.75
C SER A 142 -1.70 -7.52 5.63
N ASN A 143 -2.01 -7.56 6.92
CA ASN A 143 -1.44 -8.54 7.84
C ASN A 143 -1.91 -9.96 7.52
N LEU A 144 -3.18 -10.17 7.18
CA LEU A 144 -3.71 -11.47 6.75
C LEU A 144 -2.95 -11.99 5.52
N VAL A 145 -2.81 -11.14 4.50
CA VAL A 145 -2.06 -11.47 3.27
C VAL A 145 -0.60 -11.77 3.58
N TYR A 146 0.08 -10.90 4.34
CA TYR A 146 1.49 -11.09 4.68
C TYR A 146 1.72 -12.41 5.43
N SER A 147 0.80 -12.77 6.34
CA SER A 147 0.85 -13.96 7.19
C SER A 147 0.43 -15.24 6.45
N GLY A 148 0.11 -15.18 5.16
CA GLY A 148 -0.31 -16.33 4.36
C GLY A 148 -1.75 -16.78 4.59
N LEU A 149 -2.56 -15.96 5.27
CA LEU A 149 -3.96 -16.22 5.58
C LEU A 149 -4.88 -15.74 4.45
N TRP A 150 -4.49 -16.02 3.20
CA TRP A 150 -5.29 -15.64 2.03
C TRP A 150 -6.68 -16.28 2.05
N THR A 151 -6.79 -17.50 2.56
CA THR A 151 -8.06 -18.22 2.62
C THR A 151 -8.87 -17.93 3.89
N ASP A 152 -8.44 -16.98 4.72
CA ASP A 152 -9.18 -16.63 5.93
C ASP A 152 -10.45 -15.84 5.56
N PRO A 153 -11.64 -16.25 6.03
CA PRO A 153 -12.89 -15.57 5.67
C PRO A 153 -12.92 -14.10 6.11
N CYS A 154 -12.18 -13.73 7.15
CA CYS A 154 -12.08 -12.33 7.58
C CYS A 154 -11.47 -11.45 6.49
N ARG A 155 -10.60 -12.00 5.62
CA ARG A 155 -10.08 -11.28 4.45
C ARG A 155 -11.21 -10.88 3.50
N GLU A 156 -12.11 -11.81 3.19
CA GLU A 156 -13.26 -11.60 2.28
C GLU A 156 -14.27 -10.63 2.87
N ASP A 157 -14.53 -10.72 4.18
CA ASP A 157 -15.41 -9.78 4.89
C ASP A 157 -14.85 -8.34 4.81
N ILE A 158 -13.54 -8.18 4.97
CA ILE A 158 -12.87 -6.88 4.82
C ILE A 158 -12.90 -6.41 3.35
N GLU A 159 -12.72 -7.30 2.39
CA GLU A 159 -12.82 -6.96 0.97
C GLU A 159 -14.21 -6.45 0.60
N ALA A 160 -15.27 -7.07 1.08
CA ALA A 160 -16.63 -6.59 0.84
C ALA A 160 -16.83 -5.14 1.37
N PHE A 161 -16.25 -4.82 2.53
CA PHE A 161 -16.22 -3.43 3.02
C PHE A 161 -15.42 -2.52 2.07
N ILE A 162 -14.22 -2.93 1.67
CA ILE A 162 -13.36 -2.16 0.77
C ILE A 162 -14.07 -1.91 -0.57
N GLU A 163 -14.60 -2.93 -1.21
CA GLU A 163 -15.35 -2.85 -2.47
C GLU A 163 -16.50 -1.84 -2.38
N ARG A 164 -17.25 -1.86 -1.26
CA ARG A 164 -18.32 -0.90 -1.03
C ARG A 164 -17.80 0.54 -0.99
N THR A 165 -16.65 0.79 -0.35
CA THR A 165 -16.03 2.13 -0.36
C THR A 165 -15.57 2.54 -1.75
N GLN A 166 -15.16 1.59 -2.59
CA GLN A 166 -14.62 1.86 -3.92
C GLN A 166 -15.68 2.34 -4.93
N GLU A 167 -16.97 2.11 -4.71
CA GLU A 167 -18.05 2.50 -5.63
C GLU A 167 -18.01 3.98 -6.04
N ARG A 168 -17.56 4.87 -5.14
CA ARG A 168 -17.46 6.33 -5.38
C ARG A 168 -16.05 6.80 -5.71
N VAL A 169 -15.07 5.89 -5.77
CA VAL A 169 -13.67 6.19 -6.07
C VAL A 169 -13.48 6.25 -7.60
N THR A 170 -14.11 7.27 -8.19
CA THR A 170 -14.02 7.57 -9.63
C THR A 170 -13.58 9.01 -9.81
N GLY A 171 -12.56 9.26 -10.64
CA GLY A 171 -11.99 10.59 -10.83
C GLY A 171 -10.56 10.57 -11.34
N THR A 172 -9.90 11.73 -11.34
CA THR A 172 -8.52 11.87 -11.79
C THR A 172 -7.64 12.40 -10.65
N VAL A 173 -6.47 11.79 -10.45
CA VAL A 173 -5.41 12.28 -9.57
C VAL A 173 -4.22 12.70 -10.42
N ARG A 174 -3.79 13.94 -10.28
CA ARG A 174 -2.56 14.44 -10.91
C ARG A 174 -1.40 14.35 -9.94
N VAL A 175 -0.35 13.64 -10.36
CA VAL A 175 0.88 13.42 -9.59
C VAL A 175 2.09 14.00 -10.32
N LYS A 176 3.05 14.47 -9.53
CA LYS A 176 4.33 15.00 -9.98
C LYS A 176 5.43 14.06 -9.50
N LEU A 177 6.15 13.46 -10.45
CA LEU A 177 7.33 12.64 -10.21
C LEU A 177 8.58 13.50 -10.37
N PHE A 178 9.46 13.48 -9.38
CA PHE A 178 10.73 14.20 -9.43
C PHE A 178 11.75 13.62 -8.47
N LYS A 179 12.93 13.24 -9.00
CA LYS A 179 14.10 12.74 -8.23
C LYS A 179 13.73 11.78 -7.09
N GLY A 180 13.12 10.65 -7.46
CA GLY A 180 12.71 9.60 -6.51
C GLY A 180 11.46 9.92 -5.67
N ASN A 181 10.83 11.08 -5.88
CA ASN A 181 9.64 11.51 -5.13
C ASN A 181 8.38 11.51 -5.99
N MET A 182 7.24 11.19 -5.37
CA MET A 182 5.90 11.30 -5.96
C MET A 182 5.03 12.21 -5.09
N ARG A 183 4.54 13.32 -5.66
CA ARG A 183 3.67 14.29 -4.96
C ARG A 183 2.35 14.47 -5.68
N VAL A 184 1.24 14.36 -4.96
CA VAL A 184 -0.09 14.69 -5.50
C VAL A 184 -0.21 16.20 -5.63
N VAL A 185 -0.51 16.70 -6.83
CA VAL A 185 -0.59 18.13 -7.17
C VAL A 185 -1.95 18.57 -7.70
N GLY A 186 -2.87 17.64 -7.92
CA GLY A 186 -4.24 17.94 -8.34
C GLY A 186 -5.16 16.74 -8.20
N ARG A 187 -6.46 17.00 -8.05
CA ARG A 187 -7.50 15.97 -7.94
C ARG A 187 -8.80 16.53 -8.52
N ARG A 188 -9.60 15.69 -9.17
CA ARG A 188 -10.97 15.99 -9.58
C ARG A 188 -11.80 14.71 -9.54
N SER A 189 -13.09 14.83 -9.24
CA SER A 189 -14.00 13.69 -9.22
C SER A 189 -15.44 14.18 -9.43
N PRO A 190 -16.27 13.44 -10.19
CA PRO A 190 -17.72 13.69 -10.21
C PRO A 190 -18.41 13.39 -8.87
N PHE A 191 -17.74 12.66 -7.96
CA PHE A 191 -18.22 12.33 -6.62
C PHE A 191 -17.46 13.11 -5.52
N ALA A 192 -16.79 14.21 -5.88
CA ALA A 192 -16.04 15.01 -4.92
C ALA A 192 -16.99 15.52 -3.82
N LEU A 193 -16.64 15.25 -2.56
CA LEU A 193 -17.31 15.86 -1.40
C LEU A 193 -16.77 17.28 -1.11
N TYR A 194 -15.76 17.70 -1.86
CA TYR A 194 -15.24 19.06 -1.83
C TYR A 194 -16.22 20.01 -2.52
N GLU A 195 -16.71 20.98 -1.76
CA GLU A 195 -17.57 22.05 -2.26
C GLU A 195 -16.85 23.39 -2.03
N ARG A 196 -16.54 24.10 -3.13
CA ARG A 196 -15.75 25.33 -3.08
C ARG A 196 -16.49 26.43 -2.34
N GLU A 197 -17.81 26.48 -2.52
CA GLU A 197 -18.74 27.45 -1.97
C GLU A 197 -18.78 27.37 -0.43
N LEU A 198 -18.59 26.19 0.16
CA LEU A 198 -18.55 26.03 1.62
C LEU A 198 -17.25 26.53 2.27
N ILE A 199 -16.16 26.69 1.51
CA ILE A 199 -14.85 27.00 2.09
C ILE A 199 -14.27 28.35 1.65
N THR A 200 -14.82 28.94 0.59
CA THR A 200 -14.33 30.21 0.07
C THR A 200 -14.65 31.35 1.02
N TYR A 201 -13.75 32.34 1.10
CA TYR A 201 -13.99 33.60 1.82
C TYR A 201 -14.61 34.69 0.92
N ARG A 202 -14.94 34.35 -0.32
CA ARG A 202 -15.58 35.27 -1.27
C ARG A 202 -17.07 35.42 -0.96
N SER A 203 -17.70 36.40 -1.60
CA SER A 203 -19.14 36.68 -1.45
C SER A 203 -20.07 35.51 -1.80
N GLU A 204 -19.57 34.54 -2.56
CA GLU A 204 -20.27 33.31 -2.93
C GLU A 204 -20.27 32.24 -1.82
N SER A 205 -19.72 32.54 -0.63
CA SER A 205 -19.64 31.59 0.47
C SER A 205 -21.04 31.19 0.97
N THR A 206 -21.29 29.89 1.10
CA THR A 206 -22.55 29.32 1.60
C THR A 206 -22.46 28.89 3.08
N PHE A 207 -21.29 29.04 3.71
CA PHE A 207 -21.06 28.57 5.08
C PHE A 207 -21.67 29.50 6.14
N ASP A 208 -22.58 28.97 6.97
CA ASP A 208 -23.13 29.71 8.11
C ASP A 208 -22.13 29.78 9.27
N GLN A 209 -21.40 30.89 9.33
CA GLN A 209 -20.44 31.16 10.40
C GLN A 209 -21.09 31.29 11.78
N LYS A 210 -22.37 31.65 11.88
CA LYS A 210 -23.04 31.83 13.19
C LYS A 210 -23.26 30.49 13.88
N ALA A 211 -23.51 29.42 13.13
CA ALA A 211 -23.67 28.08 13.68
C ALA A 211 -22.41 27.57 14.43
N ALA A 212 -21.23 28.08 14.08
CA ALA A 212 -19.96 27.68 14.68
C ALA A 212 -19.92 27.96 16.20
N GLU A 213 -20.51 29.06 16.67
CA GLU A 213 -20.52 29.40 18.10
C GLU A 213 -21.24 28.32 18.93
N GLY A 214 -22.41 27.87 18.47
CA GLY A 214 -23.16 26.80 19.10
C GLY A 214 -22.40 25.48 19.09
N PHE A 215 -21.81 25.12 17.94
CA PHE A 215 -20.98 23.92 17.82
C PHE A 215 -19.80 23.93 18.79
N ILE A 216 -19.03 25.02 18.86
CA ILE A 216 -17.86 25.15 19.74
C ILE A 216 -18.26 24.97 21.21
N LYS A 217 -19.38 25.57 21.63
CA LYS A 217 -19.90 25.46 23.00
C LYS A 217 -20.22 24.01 23.36
N LEU A 218 -20.93 23.29 22.49
CA LEU A 218 -21.36 21.91 22.75
C LEU A 218 -20.21 20.90 22.60
N TRP A 219 -19.46 20.98 21.50
CA TRP A 219 -18.33 20.09 21.23
C TRP A 219 -17.22 20.21 22.28
N GLY A 220 -16.91 21.44 22.70
CA GLY A 220 -15.87 21.71 23.71
C GLY A 220 -16.29 21.44 25.14
N LEU A 221 -17.57 21.11 25.40
CA LEU A 221 -18.11 20.99 26.76
C LEU A 221 -17.38 19.93 27.62
N PRO A 222 -17.09 18.71 27.13
CA PRO A 222 -16.38 17.70 27.93
C PRO A 222 -14.97 18.17 28.30
N THR A 223 -14.21 18.69 27.34
CA THR A 223 -12.83 19.16 27.53
C THR A 223 -12.77 20.35 28.49
N THR A 224 -13.63 21.37 28.29
CA THR A 224 -13.65 22.56 29.14
C THR A 224 -14.11 22.23 30.57
N THR A 225 -15.04 21.29 30.73
CA THR A 225 -15.49 20.80 32.04
C THR A 225 -14.35 20.07 32.76
N ALA A 226 -13.67 19.15 32.09
CA ALA A 226 -12.52 18.44 32.65
C ALA A 226 -11.42 19.42 33.07
N ALA A 227 -11.05 20.38 32.21
CA ALA A 227 -10.05 21.39 32.51
C ALA A 227 -10.43 22.25 33.73
N ARG A 228 -11.68 22.71 33.83
CA ARG A 228 -12.17 23.48 35.00
C ARG A 228 -12.14 22.65 36.29
N ARG A 229 -12.49 21.37 36.23
CA ARG A 229 -12.52 20.48 37.41
C ARG A 229 -11.12 20.10 37.87
N LEU A 230 -10.21 19.81 36.96
CA LEU A 230 -8.83 19.41 37.28
C LEU A 230 -7.98 20.60 37.76
N ARG A 231 -8.19 21.81 37.21
CA ARG A 231 -7.50 23.04 37.67
C ARG A 231 -8.00 23.56 39.02
N ARG A 232 -9.15 23.10 39.51
CA ARG A 232 -9.71 23.46 40.82
C ARG A 232 -9.10 22.66 41.98
N LYS A 233 -8.18 21.73 41.71
CA LYS A 233 -7.36 21.07 42.75
C LYS A 233 -6.06 21.86 42.98
N VAL A 234 -6.18 23.01 43.64
CA VAL A 234 -5.21 23.66 44.56
C VAL A 234 -6.02 24.48 45.53
#